data_AF-A0A1F9BMI5-F1
#
_entry.id   AF-A0A1F9BMI5-F1
#
_cell.length_a   1.000
_cell.length_b   1.000
_cell.length_c   1.000
_cell.angle_alpha   90.00
_cell.angle_beta   90.00
_cell.angle_gamma   90.00
#
_symmetry.space_group_name_H-M   'P 1'
#
loop_
_entity.id
_entity.type
_entity.pdbx_description
1 polymer ?
#
loop_
_entity_poly.entity_id
_entity_poly.type
_entity_poly.pdbx_seq_one_letter_code
_entity_poly.pdbx_strand_id
1 'polypeptide(L)'
;MLEQKVKEANSGDRGFIYMVAYELFSYDEKNGYEFIGILPERRKDPKRITKESVLKWGRMILGNNTDGKKIFFKCMTIDDVSGEIFQLNLPFNDF
;
A
#
# COMPACT_ATOMS: atom_id res chain seq x y z
N MET A 1 20.44 16.47 -3.19
CA MET A 1 19.89 16.32 -1.82
C MET A 1 19.22 14.96 -1.60
N LEU A 2 18.34 14.51 -2.51
CA LEU A 2 17.72 13.16 -2.45
C LEU A 2 18.76 12.03 -2.59
N GLU A 3 19.68 12.15 -3.55
CA GLU A 3 20.75 11.15 -3.75
C GLU A 3 21.73 11.03 -2.57
N GLN A 4 21.86 12.09 -1.77
CA GLN A 4 22.75 12.14 -0.62
C GLN A 4 22.15 11.39 0.57
N LYS A 5 20.83 11.54 0.78
CA LYS A 5 20.05 10.75 1.75
C LYS A 5 20.05 9.26 1.41
N VAL A 6 20.00 8.91 0.12
CA VAL A 6 20.08 7.51 -0.34
C VAL A 6 21.48 6.91 -0.10
N LYS A 7 22.56 7.69 -0.21
CA LYS A 7 23.92 7.21 0.10
C LYS A 7 24.16 6.99 1.59
N GLU A 8 23.68 7.88 2.46
CA GLU A 8 23.82 7.74 3.92
C GLU A 8 23.05 6.55 4.49
N ALA A 9 21.93 6.17 3.87
CA ALA A 9 21.19 4.96 4.23
C ALA A 9 21.96 3.65 3.95
N ASN A 10 22.99 3.68 3.09
CA ASN A 10 23.74 2.49 2.66
C ASN A 10 25.11 2.31 3.34
N SER A 11 25.52 3.21 4.24
CA SER A 11 26.87 3.20 4.83
C SER A 11 26.97 2.64 6.26
N GLY A 12 25.95 1.93 6.77
CA GLY A 12 26.09 1.23 8.05
C GLY A 12 24.79 0.66 8.59
N ASP A 13 24.63 -0.65 8.51
CA ASP A 13 23.89 -1.50 9.45
C ASP A 13 22.50 -1.02 9.93
N ARG A 14 21.66 -0.53 9.01
CA ARG A 14 20.20 -0.54 9.18
C ARG A 14 19.55 -1.04 7.90
N GLY A 15 19.02 -2.25 7.95
CA GLY A 15 18.21 -2.82 6.88
C GLY A 15 17.11 -1.83 6.47
N PHE A 16 16.79 -1.83 5.18
CA PHE A 16 15.82 -0.92 4.56
C PHE A 16 14.63 -0.61 5.48
N ILE A 17 14.55 0.64 5.95
CA ILE A 17 13.45 1.23 6.75
C ILE A 17 12.18 1.46 5.91
N TYR A 18 12.07 0.86 4.73
CA TYR A 18 10.98 1.08 3.80
C TYR A 18 10.25 -0.23 3.52
N MET A 19 8.92 -0.21 3.60
CA MET A 19 8.06 -1.35 3.29
C MET A 19 7.04 -1.00 2.21
N VAL A 20 6.59 -2.03 1.49
CA VAL A 20 5.47 -1.89 0.56
C VAL A 20 4.18 -1.77 1.37
N ALA A 21 3.25 -0.94 0.91
CA ALA A 21 1.90 -0.90 1.42
C ALA A 21 0.88 -0.78 0.28
N TYR A 22 -0.36 -1.09 0.60
CA TYR A 22 -1.49 -0.99 -0.33
C TYR A 22 -2.45 0.03 0.23
N GLU A 23 -2.73 1.10 -0.51
CA GLU A 23 -3.77 2.06 -0.19
C GLU A 23 -5.06 1.67 -0.91
N LEU A 24 -6.14 1.44 -0.16
CA LEU A 24 -7.38 0.88 -0.69
C LEU A 24 -8.49 1.92 -0.71
N PHE A 25 -9.30 1.85 -1.78
CA PHE A 25 -10.46 2.69 -2.00
C PHE A 25 -11.66 1.85 -2.41
N SER A 26 -12.86 2.23 -1.99
CA SER A 26 -14.11 1.75 -2.58
C SER A 26 -14.66 2.75 -3.57
N TYR A 27 -15.46 2.28 -4.50
CA TYR A 27 -16.21 3.12 -5.43
C TYR A 27 -17.63 2.61 -5.59
N ASP A 28 -18.59 3.53 -5.53
CA ASP A 28 -19.94 3.35 -6.03
C ASP A 28 -20.42 4.64 -6.71
N GLU A 29 -21.47 4.55 -7.53
CA GLU A 29 -21.98 5.69 -8.31
C GLU A 29 -22.54 6.82 -7.43
N LYS A 30 -22.92 6.51 -6.17
CA LYS A 30 -23.57 7.45 -5.27
C LYS A 30 -22.56 8.29 -4.49
N ASN A 31 -21.50 7.66 -3.97
CA ASN A 31 -20.51 8.26 -3.08
C ASN A 31 -19.19 8.56 -3.80
N GLY A 32 -18.98 8.04 -5.01
CA GLY A 32 -17.72 8.14 -5.72
C GLY A 32 -16.63 7.31 -5.02
N TYR A 33 -15.39 7.78 -5.05
CA TYR A 33 -14.27 7.12 -4.39
C TYR A 33 -14.26 7.43 -2.88
N GLU A 34 -14.18 6.39 -2.07
CA GLU A 34 -14.06 6.48 -0.61
C GLU A 34 -12.81 5.74 -0.14
N PHE A 35 -12.06 6.35 0.77
CA PHE A 35 -10.88 5.71 1.37
C PHE A 35 -11.29 4.59 2.34
N ILE A 36 -10.68 3.41 2.20
CA ILE A 36 -10.89 2.27 3.09
C ILE A 36 -9.80 2.21 4.16
N GLY A 37 -8.53 2.26 3.73
CA GLY A 37 -7.40 2.06 4.63
C GLY A 37 -6.09 1.73 3.92
N ILE A 38 -5.02 1.67 4.70
CA ILE A 38 -3.68 1.26 4.25
C ILE A 38 -3.36 -0.11 4.85
N LEU A 39 -2.94 -1.05 4.01
CA LEU A 39 -2.44 -2.37 4.40
C LEU A 39 -0.92 -2.43 4.20
N PRO A 40 -0.11 -2.31 5.26
CA PRO A 40 1.33 -2.52 5.19
C PRO A 40 1.71 -3.98 4.93
N GLU A 41 2.66 -4.24 4.04
CA GLU A 41 3.23 -5.56 3.81
C GLU A 41 4.35 -5.86 4.82
N ARG A 42 3.99 -6.60 5.87
CA ARG A 42 4.93 -6.96 6.95
C ARG A 42 5.53 -8.35 6.81
N ARG A 43 5.18 -9.12 5.77
CA ARG A 43 5.73 -10.48 5.60
C ARG A 43 7.12 -10.40 5.00
N LYS A 44 7.97 -11.32 5.46
CA LYS A 44 9.35 -11.48 4.98
C LYS A 44 9.44 -11.84 3.48
N ASP A 45 8.42 -12.51 2.94
CA ASP A 45 8.29 -12.78 1.50
C ASP A 45 7.09 -11.99 0.92
N PRO A 46 7.36 -10.84 0.28
CA PRO A 46 6.32 -10.01 -0.34
C PRO A 46 5.59 -10.70 -1.49
N LYS A 47 6.20 -11.70 -2.16
CA LYS A 47 5.58 -12.40 -3.29
C LYS A 47 4.36 -13.23 -2.89
N ARG A 48 4.15 -13.46 -1.59
CA ARG A 48 2.98 -14.17 -1.07
C ARG A 48 1.71 -13.35 -1.11
N ILE A 49 1.77 -12.01 -1.15
CA ILE A 49 0.56 -11.22 -1.27
C ILE A 49 0.11 -11.18 -2.72
N THR A 50 -1.17 -11.49 -2.92
CA THR A 50 -1.81 -11.42 -4.23
C THR A 50 -2.82 -10.29 -4.27
N LYS A 51 -3.20 -9.87 -5.48
CA LYS A 51 -4.30 -8.94 -5.72
C LYS A 51 -5.57 -9.37 -4.97
N GLU A 52 -5.91 -10.66 -5.02
CA GLU A 52 -7.10 -11.22 -4.35
C GLU A 52 -7.01 -11.07 -2.83
N SER A 53 -5.81 -11.23 -2.26
CA SER A 53 -5.59 -11.09 -0.81
C SER A 53 -5.84 -9.65 -0.34
N VAL A 54 -5.33 -8.66 -1.11
CA VAL A 54 -5.57 -7.24 -0.84
C VAL A 54 -7.06 -6.90 -0.96
N LEU A 55 -7.71 -7.36 -2.05
CA LEU A 55 -9.15 -7.13 -2.25
C LEU A 55 -10.02 -7.81 -1.17
N LYS A 56 -9.65 -9.01 -0.73
CA LYS A 56 -10.35 -9.71 0.36
C LYS A 56 -10.21 -8.96 1.69
N TRP A 57 -9.03 -8.40 1.97
CA TRP A 57 -8.84 -7.55 3.14
C TRP A 57 -9.73 -6.30 3.07
N GLY A 58 -9.77 -5.60 1.93
CA GLY A 58 -10.65 -4.45 1.76
C GLY A 58 -12.13 -4.78 1.97
N ARG A 59 -12.61 -5.91 1.42
CA ARG A 59 -13.98 -6.38 1.66
C ARG A 59 -14.26 -6.67 3.12
N MET A 60 -13.30 -7.26 3.83
CA MET A 60 -13.43 -7.54 5.26
C MET A 60 -13.58 -6.26 6.08
N ILE A 61 -12.86 -5.18 5.74
CA ILE A 61 -12.97 -3.88 6.42
C ILE A 61 -14.33 -3.22 6.16
N LEU A 62 -14.81 -3.27 4.92
CA LEU A 62 -16.12 -2.71 4.55
C LEU A 62 -17.30 -3.52 5.14
N GLY A 63 -17.10 -4.80 5.44
CA GLY A 63 -18.12 -5.67 6.01
C GLY A 63 -19.38 -5.74 5.16
N ASN A 64 -20.53 -5.50 5.78
CA ASN A 64 -21.84 -5.54 5.11
C ASN A 64 -22.06 -4.36 4.13
N ASN A 65 -21.20 -3.35 4.13
CA ASN A 65 -21.29 -2.20 3.21
C ASN A 65 -20.58 -2.46 1.86
N THR A 66 -20.34 -3.73 1.51
CA THR A 66 -19.64 -4.12 0.28
C THR A 66 -20.55 -4.26 -0.94
N ASP A 67 -21.86 -4.38 -0.74
CA ASP A 67 -22.81 -4.60 -1.82
C ASP A 67 -22.80 -3.46 -2.84
N GLY A 68 -22.53 -3.79 -4.10
CA GLY A 68 -22.44 -2.82 -5.19
C GLY A 68 -21.15 -2.00 -5.25
N LYS A 69 -20.26 -2.09 -4.25
CA LYS A 69 -18.99 -1.35 -4.23
C LYS A 69 -17.90 -2.10 -4.97
N LYS A 70 -17.19 -1.41 -5.87
CA LYS A 70 -15.92 -1.87 -6.42
C LYS A 70 -14.80 -1.50 -5.46
N ILE A 71 -13.75 -2.32 -5.36
CA ILE A 71 -12.57 -2.02 -4.55
C ILE A 71 -11.36 -1.86 -5.47
N PHE A 72 -10.63 -0.79 -5.25
CA PHE A 72 -9.40 -0.43 -5.93
C PHE A 72 -8.27 -0.33 -4.92
N PHE A 73 -7.03 -0.52 -5.37
CA PHE A 73 -5.87 -0.25 -4.52
C PHE A 73 -4.68 0.17 -5.35
N LYS A 74 -3.83 1.01 -4.77
CA LYS A 74 -2.52 1.36 -5.32
C LYS A 74 -1.40 0.87 -4.41
N CYS A 75 -0.29 0.45 -5.01
CA CYS A 75 0.92 0.08 -4.29
C CYS A 75 1.73 1.35 -3.97
N MET A 76 2.29 1.42 -2.77
CA MET A 76 3.10 2.55 -2.30
C MET A 76 4.27 2.05 -1.45
N THR A 77 5.28 2.90 -1.23
CA THR A 77 6.33 2.63 -0.25
C THR A 77 6.08 3.50 0.98
N ILE A 78 6.24 2.95 2.17
CA ILE A 78 6.12 3.69 3.43
C ILE A 78 7.36 3.44 4.29
N ASP A 79 7.74 4.41 5.11
CA ASP A 79 8.76 4.21 6.14
C ASP A 79 8.18 3.36 7.28
N ASP A 80 8.89 2.30 7.65
CA ASP A 80 8.47 1.32 8.66
C ASP A 80 8.57 1.87 10.09
N VAL A 81 9.29 2.98 10.29
CA VAL A 81 9.47 3.62 11.60
C VAL A 81 8.49 4.79 11.79
N SER A 82 8.41 5.70 10.82
CA SER A 82 7.57 6.90 10.89
C SER A 82 6.18 6.72 10.29
N GLY A 83 5.99 5.70 9.44
CA GLY A 83 4.76 5.54 8.65
C GLY A 83 4.63 6.57 7.51
N GLU A 84 5.67 7.38 7.27
CA GLU A 84 5.64 8.39 6.21
C GLU A 84 5.52 7.74 4.84
N ILE A 85 4.66 8.32 4.00
CA ILE A 85 4.36 7.81 2.68
C ILE A 85 5.37 8.36 1.67
N PHE A 86 6.08 7.46 1.01
CA PHE A 86 6.92 7.77 -0.14
C PHE A 86 6.26 7.20 -1.39
N GLN A 87 5.57 8.05 -2.15
CA GLN A 87 5.13 7.68 -3.50
C GLN A 87 6.36 7.56 -4.40
N LEU A 88 6.93 6.37 -4.45
CA LEU A 88 7.76 5.95 -5.55
C LEU A 88 6.84 5.38 -6.63
N ASN A 89 7.00 5.86 -7.85
CA ASN A 89 6.36 5.30 -9.05
C ASN A 89 6.81 3.84 -9.21
N LEU A 90 6.18 2.92 -8.49
CA LEU A 90 6.40 1.48 -8.65
C LEU A 90 5.59 0.98 -9.85
N PRO A 91 6.14 0.03 -10.63
CA PRO A 91 5.61 -0.36 -11.95
C PRO A 91 4.35 -1.24 -11.89
N PHE A 92 3.55 -1.17 -10.84
CA PHE A 92 2.21 -1.76 -10.81
C PHE A 92 1.19 -0.73 -11.32
N ASN A 93 1.45 -0.18 -12.51
CA ASN A 93 0.47 0.57 -13.29
C ASN A 93 -0.31 -0.42 -14.15
N ASP A 94 -1.08 -1.30 -13.52
CA ASP A 94 -2.15 -2.06 -14.18
C ASP A 94 -3.46 -1.71 -13.47
N PHE A 95 -3.93 -0.48 -13.71
CA PHE A 95 -5.32 -0.09 -13.47
C PHE A 95 -6.12 -0.24 -14.75
#